data_AF-A0A0R1PI00-F1
#
_entry.id   AF-A0A0R1PI00-F1
#
_cell.length_a   1.000
_cell.length_b   1.000
_cell.length_c   1.000
_cell.angle_alpha   90.00
_cell.angle_beta   90.00
_cell.angle_gamma   90.00
#
_symmetry.space_group_name_H-M   'P 1'
#
loop_
_entity.id
_entity.type
_entity.pdbx_description
1 polymer ?
#
loop_
_entity_poly.entity_id
_entity_poly.type
_entity_poly.pdbx_seq_one_letter_code
_entity_poly.pdbx_strand_id
1 'polypeptide(L)'
;MNDKTEKLMRLVDTAAQEDVVKADKDLYGAMMKAYKDLSEDKNIVSVSGKLSSQINRYLLTHQYKAPKSVVELGQKLQKPIADRWGHVNPMNLG
;
A
#
# COMPACT_ATOMS: atom_id res chain seq x y z
N MET A 1 -10.39 -3.59 13.71
CA MET A 1 -9.13 -3.04 13.16
C MET A 1 -7.95 -3.14 14.13
N ASN A 2 -6.76 -3.56 13.65
CA ASN A 2 -5.54 -3.71 14.48
C ASN A 2 -4.50 -2.60 14.20
N ASP A 3 -3.53 -2.41 15.11
CA ASP A 3 -2.46 -1.40 15.00
C ASP A 3 -1.69 -1.41 13.66
N LYS A 4 -1.52 -2.58 13.05
CA LYS A 4 -0.79 -2.70 11.77
C LYS A 4 -1.62 -2.21 10.61
N THR A 5 -2.92 -2.52 10.60
CA THR A 5 -3.90 -2.00 9.63
C THR A 5 -3.98 -0.48 9.73
N GLU A 6 -4.09 0.08 10.93
CA GLU A 6 -4.12 1.53 11.12
C GLU A 6 -2.83 2.21 10.63
N LYS A 7 -1.67 1.63 10.95
CA LYS A 7 -0.38 2.15 10.47
C LYS A 7 -0.30 2.13 8.94
N LEU A 8 -0.77 1.06 8.29
CA LEU A 8 -0.79 1.00 6.84
C LEU A 8 -1.75 2.04 6.26
N MET A 9 -2.95 2.18 6.82
CA MET A 9 -3.93 3.19 6.38
C MET A 9 -3.37 4.61 6.47
N ARG A 10 -2.66 4.96 7.55
CA ARG A 10 -2.01 6.28 7.69
C ARG A 10 -0.94 6.53 6.62
N LEU A 11 -0.13 5.53 6.30
CA LEU A 11 0.88 5.63 5.23
C LEU A 11 0.23 5.78 3.85
N VAL A 12 -0.86 5.04 3.60
CA VAL A 12 -1.65 5.15 2.37
C VAL A 12 -2.27 6.53 2.24
N ASP A 13 -2.92 7.03 3.29
CA ASP A 13 -3.53 8.36 3.28
C ASP A 13 -2.48 9.45 3.05
N THR A 14 -1.35 9.39 3.77
CA THR A 14 -0.24 10.35 3.59
C THR A 14 0.25 10.37 2.15
N ALA A 15 0.49 9.21 1.54
CA ALA A 15 0.95 9.12 0.15
C ALA A 15 -0.12 9.57 -0.85
N ALA A 16 -1.41 9.34 -0.56
CA ALA A 16 -2.52 9.76 -1.41
C ALA A 16 -2.76 11.27 -1.40
N GLN A 17 -2.24 12.00 -0.39
CA GLN A 17 -2.36 13.45 -0.34
C GLN A 17 -1.40 14.18 -1.28
N GLU A 18 -0.37 13.51 -1.80
CA GLU A 18 0.60 14.09 -2.74
C GLU A 18 -0.07 14.49 -4.06
N ASP A 19 0.19 15.70 -4.55
CA ASP A 19 -0.44 16.23 -5.77
C ASP A 19 -0.14 15.37 -7.01
N VAL A 20 1.09 14.88 -7.12
CA VAL A 20 1.50 14.00 -8.22
C VAL A 20 0.83 12.63 -8.16
N VAL A 21 0.41 12.19 -6.97
CA VAL A 21 -0.37 10.95 -6.81
C VAL A 21 -1.82 11.22 -7.18
N LYS A 22 -2.43 12.31 -6.68
CA LYS A 22 -3.80 12.72 -7.06
C LYS A 22 -3.97 12.92 -8.57
N ALA A 23 -2.93 13.39 -9.25
CA ALA A 23 -2.91 13.54 -10.70
C ALA A 23 -2.79 12.20 -11.46
N ASP A 24 -2.24 11.15 -10.83
CA ASP A 24 -2.17 9.79 -11.36
C ASP A 24 -3.41 8.99 -10.95
N LYS A 25 -4.37 8.88 -11.87
CA LYS A 25 -5.65 8.20 -11.60
C LYS A 25 -5.49 6.74 -11.20
N ASP A 26 -4.48 6.05 -11.73
CA ASP A 26 -4.25 4.63 -11.48
C ASP A 26 -3.73 4.44 -10.05
N LEU A 27 -2.67 5.17 -9.68
CA LEU A 27 -2.09 5.09 -8.34
C LEU A 27 -3.04 5.62 -7.28
N TYR A 28 -3.67 6.77 -7.53
CA TYR A 28 -4.66 7.34 -6.59
C TYR A 28 -5.83 6.38 -6.38
N GLY A 29 -6.38 5.81 -7.46
CA GLY A 29 -7.45 4.81 -7.37
C GLY A 29 -7.03 3.58 -6.57
N ALA A 30 -5.80 3.10 -6.76
CA ALA A 30 -5.25 1.98 -5.99
C ALA A 30 -5.12 2.32 -4.49
N MET A 31 -4.67 3.52 -4.15
CA MET A 31 -4.55 3.97 -2.76
C MET A 31 -5.92 4.11 -2.08
N MET A 32 -6.89 4.72 -2.75
CA MET A 32 -8.25 4.85 -2.22
C MET A 32 -8.92 3.50 -2.04
N LYS A 33 -8.73 2.58 -2.99
CA LYS A 33 -9.22 1.21 -2.86
C LYS A 33 -8.57 0.49 -1.68
N ALA A 34 -7.25 0.59 -1.53
CA ALA A 34 -6.53 -0.04 -0.42
C ALA A 34 -7.00 0.52 0.92
N TYR A 35 -7.16 1.84 1.04
CA TYR A 35 -7.68 2.48 2.25
C TYR A 35 -9.09 1.96 2.59
N LYS A 36 -10.00 1.94 1.61
CA LYS A 36 -11.35 1.43 1.78
C LYS A 36 -11.34 -0.04 2.21
N ASP A 37 -10.59 -0.89 1.50
CA ASP A 37 -10.49 -2.32 1.81
C ASP A 37 -9.98 -2.55 3.24
N LEU A 38 -8.98 -1.77 3.70
CA LEU A 38 -8.47 -1.85 5.07
C LEU A 38 -9.48 -1.36 6.10
N SER A 39 -10.25 -0.31 5.78
CA SER A 39 -11.33 0.19 6.65
C SER A 39 -12.50 -0.77 6.79
N GLU A 40 -12.68 -1.66 5.81
CA GLU A 40 -13.67 -2.75 5.80
C GLU A 40 -13.09 -4.05 6.41
N ASP A 41 -11.99 -3.96 7.18
CA ASP A 41 -11.27 -5.08 7.81
C ASP A 41 -10.87 -6.21 6.84
N LYS A 42 -10.68 -5.92 5.54
CA LYS A 42 -10.17 -6.92 4.59
C LYS A 42 -8.74 -7.33 4.93
N ASN A 43 -8.37 -8.52 4.47
CA ASN A 43 -7.07 -9.13 4.75
C ASN A 43 -5.91 -8.20 4.34
N ILE A 44 -5.15 -7.74 5.35
CA ILE A 44 -4.03 -6.81 5.18
C ILE A 44 -2.95 -7.36 4.24
N VAL A 45 -2.74 -8.68 4.21
CA VAL A 45 -1.74 -9.30 3.33
C VAL A 45 -2.16 -9.16 1.87
N SER A 46 -3.41 -9.54 1.55
CA SER A 46 -3.98 -9.41 0.20
C SER A 46 -4.00 -7.95 -0.27
N VAL A 47 -4.44 -7.04 0.59
CA VAL A 47 -4.47 -5.59 0.27
C VAL A 47 -3.05 -5.05 0.06
N SER A 48 -2.12 -5.37 0.96
CA SER A 48 -0.72 -4.93 0.87
C SER A 48 -0.03 -5.44 -0.40
N GLY A 49 -0.30 -6.69 -0.82
CA GLY A 49 0.26 -7.26 -2.04
C GLY A 49 -0.24 -6.55 -3.30
N LYS A 50 -1.55 -6.31 -3.38
CA LYS A 50 -2.17 -5.57 -4.50
C LYS A 50 -1.63 -4.14 -4.59
N LEU A 51 -1.56 -3.45 -3.45
CA LEU A 51 -1.03 -2.09 -3.38
C LEU A 51 0.46 -2.03 -3.75
N SER A 52 1.27 -2.99 -3.27
CA SER A 52 2.70 -3.07 -3.60
C SER A 52 2.93 -3.22 -5.10
N SER A 53 2.10 -4.00 -5.79
CA SER A 53 2.20 -4.16 -7.24
C SER A 53 1.93 -2.85 -7.98
N GLN A 54 0.90 -2.09 -7.56
CA GLN A 54 0.56 -0.80 -8.16
C GLN A 54 1.65 0.26 -7.90
N ILE A 55 2.22 0.30 -6.70
CA ILE A 55 3.34 1.22 -6.40
C ILE A 55 4.57 0.86 -7.23
N ASN A 56 4.92 -0.41 -7.37
CA ASN A 56 6.03 -0.82 -8.22
C ASN A 56 5.81 -0.42 -9.69
N ARG A 57 4.58 -0.60 -10.20
CA ARG A 57 4.21 -0.16 -11.55
C ARG A 57 4.40 1.35 -11.70
N TYR A 58 3.88 2.14 -10.75
CA TYR A 58 4.03 3.60 -10.75
C TYR A 58 5.51 4.03 -10.75
N LEU A 59 6.33 3.44 -9.88
CA LEU A 59 7.76 3.74 -9.80
C LEU A 59 8.47 3.44 -11.12
N LEU A 60 8.16 2.32 -11.76
CA LEU A 60 8.76 1.96 -13.05
C LEU A 60 8.33 2.91 -14.18
N THR A 61 7.04 3.27 -14.26
CA THR A 61 6.53 4.16 -15.31
C THR A 61 6.98 5.60 -15.14
N HIS A 62 7.27 6.02 -13.91
CA HIS A 62 7.74 7.37 -13.57
C HIS A 62 9.26 7.46 -13.38
N GLN A 63 10.03 6.45 -13.82
CA GLN A 63 11.50 6.42 -13.71
C GLN A 63 12.00 6.68 -12.28
N TYR A 64 11.30 6.12 -11.30
CA TYR A 64 11.55 6.26 -9.87
C TYR A 64 11.47 7.70 -9.34
N LYS A 65 10.90 8.63 -10.12
CA LYS A 65 10.57 9.99 -9.66
C LYS A 65 9.23 9.94 -8.92
N ALA A 66 9.30 9.78 -7.61
CA ALA A 66 8.13 9.73 -6.75
C ALA A 66 8.35 10.55 -5.47
N PRO A 67 7.28 11.07 -4.85
CA PRO A 67 7.37 11.71 -3.55
C PRO A 67 7.91 10.77 -2.49
N LYS A 68 8.54 11.35 -1.47
CA LYS A 68 9.14 10.59 -0.36
C LYS A 68 8.13 9.65 0.31
N SER A 69 6.89 10.11 0.51
CA SER A 69 5.80 9.32 1.11
C SER A 69 5.46 8.06 0.30
N VAL A 70 5.45 8.15 -1.04
CA VAL A 70 5.23 7.00 -1.94
C VAL A 70 6.39 6.02 -1.87
N VAL A 71 7.63 6.52 -1.84
CA VAL A 71 8.83 5.69 -1.72
C VAL A 71 8.86 4.96 -0.38
N GLU A 72 8.59 5.66 0.73
CA GLU A 72 8.54 5.07 2.07
C GLU A 72 7.45 3.99 2.18
N LEU A 73 6.27 4.24 1.62
CA LEU A 73 5.19 3.25 1.53
C LEU A 73 5.63 2.02 0.72
N GLY A 74 6.25 2.24 -0.45
CA GLY A 74 6.78 1.15 -1.30
C GLY A 74 7.81 0.30 -0.56
N GLN A 75 8.78 0.93 0.11
CA GLN A 75 9.79 0.22 0.91
C GLN A 75 9.16 -0.58 2.05
N LYS A 76 8.16 -0.02 2.74
CA LYS A 76 7.42 -0.74 3.80
C LYS A 76 6.74 -1.99 3.23
N LEU A 77 6.18 -1.89 2.03
CA LEU A 77 5.48 -2.95 1.31
C LEU A 77 6.39 -3.91 0.52
N GLN A 78 7.71 -3.75 0.59
CA GLN A 78 8.66 -4.72 0.02
C GLN A 78 9.29 -5.65 1.07
N LYS A 79 9.22 -5.29 2.37
CA LYS A 79 9.75 -6.14 3.45
C LYS A 79 9.08 -7.52 3.51
N PRO A 80 9.73 -8.60 3.96
CA PRO A 80 9.10 -9.90 4.12
C PRO A 80 7.74 -9.84 4.85
N ILE A 81 6.78 -10.66 4.42
CA ILE A 81 5.43 -10.68 5.00
C ILE A 81 5.48 -10.90 6.52
N ALA A 82 6.37 -11.78 6.98
CA ALA A 82 6.61 -12.03 8.41
C ALA A 82 6.99 -10.76 9.17
N ASP A 83 7.87 -9.93 8.61
CA ASP A 83 8.35 -8.70 9.22
C ASP A 83 7.29 -7.59 9.22
N ARG A 84 6.37 -7.62 8.26
CA ARG A 84 5.29 -6.64 8.15
C ARG A 84 4.11 -7.00 9.05
N TRP A 85 3.62 -8.23 8.90
CA TRP A 85 2.31 -8.66 9.40
C TRP A 85 2.41 -9.73 10.50
N GLY A 86 3.59 -10.31 10.73
CA GLY A 86 3.79 -11.48 11.60
C GLY A 86 3.66 -12.78 10.82
N HIS A 87 3.74 -13.93 11.51
CA HIS A 87 3.40 -15.23 10.90
C HIS A 87 1.95 -15.19 10.43
N VAL A 88 1.76 -15.06 9.12
CA VAL A 88 0.45 -15.21 8.49
C VAL A 88 0.34 -16.64 7.98
N ASN A 89 -0.77 -17.29 8.29
CA ASN A 89 -1.03 -18.64 7.80
C ASN A 89 -1.18 -18.58 6.26
N PRO A 90 -0.35 -19.29 5.47
CA PRO A 90 -0.38 -19.23 4.02
C PRO A 90 -1.73 -19.65 3.40
N MET A 91 -2.59 -20.37 4.14
CA MET A 91 -3.93 -20.74 3.68
C MET A 91 -4.93 -19.56 3.62
N ASN A 92 -4.62 -18.40 4.22
CA ASN A 92 -5.50 -17.21 4.21
C ASN A 92 -5.14 -16.19 3.12
N LEU A 93 -4.43 -16.61 2.07
CA LEU A 93 -3.98 -15.75 0.96
C LEU A 93 -4.89 -15.78 -0.28
N GLY A 94 -6.08 -16.37 -0.16
CA GLY A 94 -7.13 -16.37 -1.20
C GLY A 94 -7.72 -14.98 -1.44
#